data_AF-A0A6V7K0C5-F1
#
_entry.id   AF-A0A6V7K0C5-F1
#
_cell.length_a   1.000
_cell.length_b   1.000
_cell.length_c   1.000
_cell.angle_alpha   90.00
_cell.angle_beta   90.00
_cell.angle_gamma   90.00
#
_symmetry.space_group_name_H-M   'P 1'
#
loop_
_entity.id
_entity.type
_entity.pdbx_description
1 polymer ?
#
loop_
_entity_poly.entity_id
_entity_poly.type
_entity_poly.pdbx_seq_one_letter_code
_entity_poly.pdbx_strand_id
1 'polypeptide(L)'
;MAEDSSIEKIYTFKFPTCTTNQDYTLEVPIKIPYHGNIKELGYRIMSMFKLPCYVEKDLMTSLTETLEKWTQDFYDERDDKLVDAAISGELDLKKIVKHWEEAYKTNTVEYAEPMGTSDEELFAAAYHKLVHSPALEPILQAEHTYGKDVTEVIQIKNAEYEQLTQKQTEEMKLAVESLEAGSTEKSINEMVARHYDEQSMLKGHWRSRVHALKLEQRRQYRNWIMRLLEEQQTTMIPTPV
;
A
#
# COMPACT_ATOMS: atom_id res chain seq x y z
N MET A 1 -10.07 21.61 -5.63
CA MET A 1 -9.48 22.74 -6.37
C MET A 1 -9.67 23.96 -5.50
N ALA A 2 -8.63 24.32 -4.73
CA ALA A 2 -8.68 25.50 -3.88
C ALA A 2 -8.84 26.74 -4.79
N GLU A 3 -9.68 27.69 -4.37
CA GLU A 3 -9.80 28.99 -5.02
C GLU A 3 -8.41 29.63 -5.06
N ASP A 4 -7.78 29.66 -6.24
CA ASP A 4 -6.53 30.39 -6.43
C ASP A 4 -6.80 31.86 -6.12
N SER A 5 -6.29 32.30 -4.97
CA SER A 5 -6.30 33.69 -4.54
C SER A 5 -5.48 34.52 -5.52
N SER A 6 -6.07 34.90 -6.64
CA SER A 6 -5.39 35.66 -7.68
C SER A 6 -5.37 37.15 -7.34
N ILE A 7 -4.18 37.74 -7.36
CA ILE A 7 -3.98 39.17 -7.10
C ILE A 7 -3.83 39.87 -8.45
N GLU A 8 -4.57 40.95 -8.65
CA GLU A 8 -4.40 41.83 -9.82
C GLU A 8 -3.29 42.84 -9.54
N LYS A 9 -2.21 42.82 -10.33
CA LYS A 9 -1.15 43.85 -10.32
C LYS A 9 -1.09 44.54 -11.68
N ILE A 10 -0.82 45.84 -11.67
CA ILE A 10 -0.70 46.66 -12.89
C ILE A 10 0.74 46.61 -13.37
N TYR A 11 0.95 46.05 -14.55
CA TYR A 11 2.23 46.05 -15.26
C TYR A 11 2.41 47.36 -16.02
N THR A 12 3.42 48.14 -15.65
CA THR A 12 3.78 49.40 -16.33
C THR A 12 5.04 49.19 -17.17
N PHE A 13 4.95 49.44 -18.48
CA PHE A 13 6.07 49.36 -19.41
C PHE A 13 6.28 50.70 -20.11
N LYS A 14 7.50 51.22 -20.10
CA LYS A 14 7.84 52.51 -20.73
C LYS A 14 8.72 52.27 -21.95
N PHE A 15 8.39 52.88 -23.09
CA PHE A 15 9.24 52.83 -24.28
C PHE A 15 9.31 54.18 -25.00
N PRO A 16 10.47 54.52 -25.60
CA PRO A 16 10.64 55.77 -26.33
C PRO A 16 9.95 55.71 -27.70
N THR A 17 9.28 56.81 -28.07
CA THR A 17 8.73 56.99 -29.42
C THR A 17 9.77 57.63 -30.34
N CYS A 18 10.11 56.96 -31.45
CA CYS A 18 11.13 57.43 -32.40
C CYS A 18 10.80 58.77 -33.08
N THR A 19 9.56 59.22 -32.98
CA THR A 19 9.03 60.42 -33.65
C THR A 19 8.98 61.66 -32.76
N THR A 20 8.91 61.51 -31.42
CA THR A 20 8.60 62.61 -30.51
C THR A 20 9.51 62.73 -29.29
N ASN A 21 10.52 61.86 -29.11
CA ASN A 21 11.40 61.85 -27.92
C ASN A 21 10.64 61.84 -26.57
N GLN A 22 9.39 61.37 -26.59
CA GLN A 22 8.55 61.20 -25.41
C GLN A 22 8.41 59.72 -25.08
N ASP A 23 8.52 59.39 -23.80
CA ASP A 23 8.33 58.04 -23.28
C ASP A 23 6.84 57.73 -23.18
N TYR A 24 6.38 56.71 -23.91
CA TYR A 24 5.01 56.21 -23.80
C TYR A 24 4.95 55.18 -22.68
N THR A 25 3.97 55.31 -21.79
CA THR A 25 3.74 54.38 -20.67
C THR A 25 2.52 53.49 -20.96
N LEU A 26 2.75 52.19 -21.03
CA LEU A 26 1.72 51.16 -21.16
C LEU A 26 1.38 50.60 -19.79
N GLU A 27 0.10 50.56 -19.43
CA GLU A 27 -0.39 49.97 -18.18
C GLU A 27 -1.35 48.81 -18.49
N VAL A 28 -1.02 47.61 -18.01
CA VAL A 28 -1.83 46.40 -18.22
C VAL A 28 -2.11 45.71 -16.90
N PRO A 29 -3.37 45.50 -16.49
CA PRO A 29 -3.70 44.71 -15.31
C PRO A 29 -3.48 43.22 -15.59
N ILE A 30 -2.69 42.54 -14.75
CA ILE A 30 -2.37 41.11 -14.87
C ILE A 30 -2.72 40.39 -13.56
N LYS A 31 -3.37 39.23 -13.68
CA LYS A 31 -3.68 38.33 -12.56
C LYS A 31 -2.48 37.42 -12.27
N ILE A 32 -2.07 37.36 -11.00
CA ILE A 32 -0.99 36.53 -10.48
C ILE A 32 -1.58 35.51 -9.51
N PRO A 33 -1.15 34.22 -9.51
CA PRO A 33 -0.12 33.66 -10.39
C PRO A 33 -0.63 33.47 -11.83
N TYR A 34 0.23 33.76 -12.80
CA TYR A 34 -0.13 33.64 -14.20
C TYR A 34 0.12 32.21 -14.70
N HIS A 35 -0.95 31.46 -14.92
CA HIS A 35 -0.91 30.06 -15.34
C HIS A 35 -0.87 29.86 -16.87
N GLY A 36 -0.86 30.94 -17.65
CA GLY A 36 -0.89 30.90 -19.11
C GLY A 36 0.49 30.96 -19.76
N ASN A 37 0.52 30.96 -21.10
CA ASN A 37 1.76 31.17 -21.84
C ASN A 37 2.10 32.67 -21.93
N ILE A 38 3.20 33.06 -21.30
CA ILE A 38 3.70 34.45 -21.23
C ILE A 38 3.87 35.06 -22.63
N LYS A 39 4.26 34.24 -23.61
CA LYS A 39 4.43 34.69 -25.00
C LYS A 39 3.11 35.11 -25.65
N GLU A 40 2.05 34.35 -25.42
CA GLU A 40 0.72 34.68 -25.95
C GLU A 40 0.16 35.96 -25.33
N LEU A 41 0.41 36.18 -24.04
CA LEU A 41 0.04 37.42 -23.36
C LEU A 41 0.75 38.62 -23.98
N GLY A 42 2.07 38.52 -24.20
CA GLY A 42 2.84 39.56 -24.86
C GLY A 42 2.34 39.88 -26.27
N TYR A 43 2.06 38.85 -27.09
CA TYR A 43 1.48 39.05 -28.42
C TYR A 43 0.07 39.68 -28.40
N ARG A 44 -0.76 39.32 -27.42
CA ARG A 44 -2.08 39.95 -27.23
C ARG A 44 -1.94 41.43 -26.88
N ILE A 45 -1.00 41.78 -26.01
CA ILE A 45 -0.72 43.17 -25.65
C ILE A 45 -0.24 43.96 -26.88
N MET A 46 0.70 43.40 -27.66
CA MET A 46 1.17 44.05 -28.88
C MET A 46 0.06 44.29 -29.91
N SER A 47 -0.82 43.30 -30.12
CA SER A 47 -1.94 43.39 -31.05
C SER A 47 -2.99 44.40 -30.58
N MET A 48 -3.31 44.40 -29.28
CA MET A 48 -4.33 45.26 -28.68
C MET A 48 -3.92 46.74 -28.69
N PHE A 49 -2.65 47.04 -28.44
CA PHE A 49 -2.12 48.41 -28.40
C PHE A 49 -1.42 48.84 -29.70
N LYS A 50 -1.42 47.99 -30.73
CA LYS A 50 -0.78 48.22 -32.05
C LYS A 50 0.66 48.72 -31.91
N LEU A 51 1.44 48.05 -31.06
CA LEU A 51 2.81 48.45 -30.75
C LEU A 51 3.75 48.15 -31.93
N PRO A 52 4.74 49.03 -32.20
CA PRO A 52 5.74 48.77 -33.23
C PRO A 52 6.60 47.53 -32.93
N CYS A 53 7.01 46.80 -33.97
CA CYS A 53 7.77 45.55 -33.84
C CYS A 53 9.15 45.72 -33.16
N TYR A 54 9.69 46.94 -33.11
CA TYR A 54 10.98 47.20 -32.43
C TYR A 54 10.88 47.07 -30.91
N VAL A 55 9.68 47.24 -30.34
CA VAL A 55 9.42 47.16 -28.89
C VAL A 55 9.19 45.72 -28.43
N GLU A 56 8.94 44.80 -29.38
CA GLU A 56 8.57 43.41 -29.10
C GLU A 56 9.56 42.71 -28.16
N LYS A 57 10.85 42.77 -28.48
CA LYS A 57 11.88 42.04 -27.73
C LYS A 57 11.99 42.55 -26.29
N ASP A 58 12.02 43.87 -26.13
CA ASP A 58 12.19 44.51 -24.83
C ASP A 58 10.94 44.33 -23.95
N LEU A 59 9.75 44.42 -24.56
CA LEU A 59 8.48 44.15 -23.88
C LEU A 59 8.41 42.70 -23.42
N MET A 60 8.78 41.75 -24.28
CA MET A 60 8.71 40.32 -23.97
C MET A 60 9.67 39.93 -22.85
N THR A 61 10.91 40.44 -22.89
CA THR A 61 11.90 40.18 -21.84
C THR A 61 11.44 40.81 -20.51
N SER A 62 11.06 42.09 -20.52
CA SER A 62 10.57 42.78 -19.32
C SER A 62 9.32 42.11 -18.72
N LEU A 63 8.38 41.70 -19.57
CA LEU A 63 7.14 41.05 -19.14
C LEU A 63 7.40 39.64 -18.56
N THR A 64 8.35 38.89 -19.14
CA THR A 64 8.73 37.58 -18.61
C THR A 64 9.39 37.71 -17.25
N GLU A 65 10.40 38.58 -17.13
CA GLU A 65 11.13 38.78 -15.87
C GLU A 65 10.22 39.30 -14.75
N THR A 66 9.30 40.22 -15.07
CA THR A 66 8.39 40.79 -14.07
C THR A 66 7.32 39.79 -13.64
N LEU A 67 6.77 38.99 -14.55
CA LEU A 67 5.79 37.97 -14.20
C LEU A 67 6.41 36.81 -13.43
N GLU A 68 7.61 36.38 -13.79
CA GLU A 68 8.35 35.37 -13.03
C GLU A 68 8.63 35.86 -11.61
N LYS A 69 9.13 37.10 -11.45
CA LYS A 69 9.34 37.70 -10.12
C LYS A 69 8.06 37.81 -9.33
N TRP A 70 6.98 38.34 -9.92
CA TRP A 70 5.71 38.50 -9.22
C TRP A 70 5.06 37.17 -8.84
N THR A 71 5.22 36.16 -9.69
CA THR A 71 4.74 34.80 -9.41
C THR A 71 5.56 34.17 -8.29
N GLN A 72 6.88 34.34 -8.31
CA GLN A 72 7.78 33.88 -7.25
C GLN A 72 7.45 34.57 -5.92
N ASP A 73 7.40 35.91 -5.89
CA ASP A 73 7.07 36.69 -4.70
C ASP A 73 5.71 36.28 -4.10
N PHE A 74 4.72 35.97 -4.95
CA PHE A 74 3.41 35.52 -4.50
C PHE A 74 3.47 34.14 -3.82
N TYR A 75 4.24 33.21 -4.38
CA TYR A 75 4.43 31.90 -3.76
C TYR A 75 5.27 31.99 -2.49
N ASP A 76 6.34 32.80 -2.50
CA ASP A 76 7.18 33.03 -1.33
C ASP A 76 6.36 33.66 -0.19
N GLU A 77 5.54 34.69 -0.45
CA GLU A 77 4.69 35.32 0.56
C GLU A 77 3.60 34.36 1.10
N ARG A 78 3.04 33.51 0.22
CA ARG A 78 2.08 32.49 0.62
C ARG A 78 2.74 31.44 1.51
N ASP A 79 3.92 30.98 1.12
CA ASP A 79 4.64 29.92 1.80
C ASP A 79 5.18 30.42 3.15
N ASP A 80 5.69 31.65 3.22
CA ASP A 80 6.06 32.31 4.49
C ASP A 80 4.87 32.40 5.45
N LYS A 81 3.68 32.80 4.97
CA LYS A 81 2.45 32.81 5.79
C LYS A 81 2.07 31.42 6.29
N LEU A 82 2.25 30.37 5.47
CA LEU A 82 1.98 29.00 5.88
C LEU A 82 3.00 28.49 6.90
N VAL A 83 4.27 28.88 6.77
CA VAL A 83 5.34 28.56 7.73
C VAL A 83 5.09 29.27 9.04
N ASP A 84 4.75 30.56 9.03
CA ASP A 84 4.40 31.32 10.22
C ASP A 84 3.17 30.73 10.93
N ALA A 85 2.13 30.34 10.18
CA ALA A 85 0.95 29.67 10.71
C ALA A 85 1.25 28.27 11.29
N ALA A 86 2.25 27.57 10.75
CA ALA A 86 2.72 26.30 11.28
C ALA A 86 3.51 26.50 12.59
N ILE A 87 4.34 27.54 12.67
CA ILE A 87 5.10 27.90 13.89
C ILE A 87 4.17 28.39 14.99
N SER A 88 3.12 29.15 14.66
CA SER A 88 2.13 29.65 15.62
C SER A 88 1.15 28.57 16.13
N GLY A 89 1.14 27.39 15.50
CA GLY A 89 0.26 26.28 15.85
C GLY A 89 -1.21 26.48 15.44
N GLU A 90 -1.51 27.48 14.60
CA GLU A 90 -2.86 27.72 14.05
C GLU A 90 -3.21 26.78 12.89
N LEU A 91 -2.25 25.99 12.42
CA LEU A 91 -2.46 25.05 11.32
C LEU A 91 -3.34 23.87 11.75
N ASP A 92 -4.54 23.77 11.15
CA ASP A 92 -5.45 22.65 11.37
C ASP A 92 -4.95 21.38 10.64
N LEU A 93 -4.04 20.66 11.28
CA LEU A 93 -3.45 19.42 10.79
C LEU A 93 -4.51 18.40 10.35
N LYS A 94 -5.68 18.37 10.99
CA LYS A 94 -6.75 17.42 10.66
C LYS A 94 -7.35 17.71 9.27
N LYS A 95 -7.51 18.98 8.90
CA LYS A 95 -8.00 19.36 7.57
C LYS A 95 -6.99 19.00 6.48
N ILE A 96 -5.70 19.19 6.74
CA ILE A 96 -4.64 18.83 5.81
C ILE A 96 -4.62 17.32 5.58
N VAL A 97 -4.59 16.53 6.65
CA VAL A 97 -4.64 15.07 6.56
C VAL A 97 -5.87 14.61 5.77
N LYS A 98 -7.04 15.16 6.08
CA LYS A 98 -8.28 14.84 5.35
C LYS A 98 -8.20 15.19 3.86
N HIS A 99 -7.62 16.33 3.51
CA HIS A 99 -7.44 16.72 2.11
C HIS A 99 -6.48 15.77 1.38
N TRP A 100 -5.38 15.37 2.02
CA TRP A 100 -4.46 14.38 1.48
C TRP A 100 -5.10 13.00 1.32
N GLU A 101 -5.91 12.56 2.29
CA GLU A 101 -6.68 11.31 2.19
C GLU A 101 -7.66 11.35 1.01
N GLU A 102 -8.38 12.45 0.84
CA GLU A 102 -9.30 12.65 -0.29
C GLU A 102 -8.54 12.64 -1.63
N ALA A 103 -7.44 13.40 -1.74
CA ALA A 103 -6.62 13.45 -2.95
C ALA A 103 -5.99 12.09 -3.28
N TYR A 104 -5.47 11.38 -2.27
CA TYR A 104 -4.92 10.04 -2.43
C TYR A 104 -6.00 9.06 -2.89
N LYS A 105 -7.18 9.07 -2.27
CA LYS A 105 -8.28 8.19 -2.66
C LYS A 105 -8.71 8.43 -4.10
N THR A 106 -8.89 9.68 -4.50
CA THR A 106 -9.29 10.02 -5.88
C THR A 106 -8.22 9.59 -6.87
N ASN A 107 -6.95 9.94 -6.65
CA ASN A 107 -5.86 9.54 -7.55
C ASN A 107 -5.67 8.02 -7.60
N THR A 108 -5.78 7.33 -6.47
CA THR A 108 -5.64 5.87 -6.43
C THR A 108 -6.80 5.20 -7.16
N VAL A 109 -8.02 5.71 -7.04
CA VAL A 109 -9.19 5.15 -7.74
C VAL A 109 -9.15 5.45 -9.25
N GLU A 110 -8.67 6.62 -9.65
CA GLU A 110 -8.62 7.03 -11.06
C GLU A 110 -7.48 6.35 -11.85
N TYR A 111 -6.35 6.05 -11.20
CA TYR A 111 -5.15 5.55 -11.87
C TYR A 111 -4.72 4.14 -11.48
N ALA A 112 -5.30 3.53 -10.43
CA ALA A 112 -5.04 2.13 -10.18
C ALA A 112 -5.81 1.24 -11.17
N GLU A 113 -5.11 0.27 -11.77
CA GLU A 113 -5.78 -0.84 -12.41
C GLU A 113 -6.69 -1.53 -11.39
N PRO A 114 -7.95 -1.88 -11.73
CA PRO A 114 -8.76 -2.69 -10.84
C PRO A 114 -7.99 -3.97 -10.55
N MET A 115 -7.57 -4.18 -9.31
CA MET A 115 -7.08 -5.50 -8.91
C MET A 115 -8.19 -6.48 -9.25
N GLY A 116 -7.90 -7.43 -10.15
CA GLY A 116 -8.85 -8.51 -10.44
C GLY A 116 -9.24 -9.20 -9.14
N THR A 117 -10.40 -9.87 -9.14
CA THR A 117 -10.87 -10.64 -7.98
C THR A 117 -9.76 -11.58 -7.53
N SER A 118 -9.36 -11.48 -6.26
CA SER A 118 -8.29 -12.32 -5.71
C SER A 118 -8.70 -13.79 -5.83
N ASP A 119 -7.73 -14.69 -6.00
CA ASP A 119 -7.97 -16.13 -5.92
C ASP A 119 -8.75 -16.47 -4.64
N GLU A 120 -8.40 -15.83 -3.51
CA GLU A 120 -9.09 -16.03 -2.24
C GLU A 120 -10.58 -15.65 -2.29
N GLU A 121 -10.92 -14.55 -2.96
CA GLU A 121 -12.30 -14.11 -3.17
C GLU A 121 -13.06 -15.07 -4.11
N LEU A 122 -12.41 -15.56 -5.16
CA LEU A 122 -12.97 -16.54 -6.08
C LEU A 122 -13.34 -17.84 -5.35
N PHE A 123 -12.44 -18.35 -4.51
CA PHE A 123 -12.72 -19.53 -3.69
C PHE A 123 -13.81 -19.29 -2.66
N ALA A 124 -13.80 -18.13 -1.97
CA ALA A 124 -14.85 -17.82 -1.00
C ALA A 124 -16.24 -17.79 -1.67
N ALA A 125 -16.34 -17.18 -2.85
CA ALA A 125 -17.56 -17.17 -3.64
C ALA A 125 -17.96 -18.58 -4.13
N ALA A 126 -16.99 -19.39 -4.57
CA ALA A 126 -17.22 -20.76 -5.00
C ALA A 126 -17.73 -21.65 -3.85
N TYR A 127 -17.05 -21.61 -2.71
CA TYR A 127 -17.42 -22.36 -1.52
C TYR A 127 -18.81 -21.94 -1.01
N HIS A 128 -19.09 -20.63 -0.91
CA HIS A 128 -20.40 -20.14 -0.51
C HIS A 128 -21.51 -20.67 -1.42
N LYS A 129 -21.32 -20.64 -2.75
CA LYS A 129 -22.30 -21.20 -3.70
C LYS A 129 -22.52 -22.69 -3.51
N LEU A 130 -21.46 -23.46 -3.28
CA LEU A 130 -21.52 -24.92 -3.15
C LEU A 130 -22.12 -25.39 -1.82
N VAL A 131 -21.88 -24.65 -0.72
CA VAL A 131 -22.48 -24.93 0.59
C VAL A 131 -23.99 -24.77 0.57
N HIS A 132 -24.50 -23.83 -0.23
CA HIS A 132 -25.95 -23.66 -0.46
C HIS A 132 -26.50 -24.58 -1.56
N SER A 133 -25.67 -25.47 -2.12
CA SER A 133 -26.07 -26.43 -3.15
C SER A 133 -26.10 -27.85 -2.57
N PRO A 134 -26.61 -28.85 -3.33
CA PRO A 134 -26.61 -30.25 -2.92
C PRO A 134 -25.22 -30.85 -2.67
N ALA A 135 -24.14 -30.10 -2.97
CA ALA A 135 -22.74 -30.50 -2.73
C ALA A 135 -22.30 -30.40 -1.26
N LEU A 136 -23.13 -29.88 -0.35
CA LEU A 136 -22.77 -29.69 1.06
C LEU A 136 -22.34 -30.99 1.75
N GLU A 137 -23.06 -32.09 1.55
CA GLU A 137 -22.76 -33.36 2.23
C GLU A 137 -21.38 -33.92 1.82
N PRO A 138 -21.04 -34.01 0.52
CA PRO A 138 -19.67 -34.34 0.08
C PRO A 138 -18.60 -33.43 0.67
N ILE A 139 -18.88 -32.13 0.78
CA ILE A 139 -17.96 -31.13 1.34
C ILE A 139 -17.66 -31.44 2.81
N LEU A 140 -18.70 -31.65 3.61
CA LEU A 140 -18.57 -31.99 5.03
C LEU A 140 -17.84 -33.32 5.23
N GLN A 141 -18.10 -34.32 4.37
CA GLN A 141 -17.43 -35.60 4.43
C GLN A 141 -15.93 -35.47 4.14
N ALA A 142 -15.54 -34.65 3.17
CA ALA A 142 -14.14 -34.37 2.87
C ALA A 142 -13.44 -33.64 4.04
N GLU A 143 -14.07 -32.60 4.58
CA GLU A 143 -13.56 -31.86 5.75
C GLU A 143 -13.38 -32.77 6.98
N HIS A 144 -14.37 -33.63 7.25
CA HIS A 144 -14.29 -34.60 8.34
C HIS A 144 -13.13 -35.59 8.15
N THR A 145 -12.94 -36.08 6.92
CA THR A 145 -11.84 -37.01 6.60
C THR A 145 -10.48 -36.36 6.83
N TYR A 146 -10.27 -35.14 6.32
CA TYR A 146 -9.03 -34.39 6.55
C TYR A 146 -8.80 -34.08 8.04
N GLY A 147 -9.87 -33.75 8.77
CA GLY A 147 -9.82 -33.54 10.21
C GLY A 147 -9.38 -34.80 10.97
N LYS A 148 -9.88 -35.98 10.57
CA LYS A 148 -9.49 -37.26 11.16
C LYS A 148 -8.02 -37.56 10.91
N ASP A 149 -7.53 -37.41 9.68
CA ASP A 149 -6.14 -37.65 9.31
C ASP A 149 -5.17 -36.76 10.13
N VAL A 150 -5.51 -35.49 10.27
CA VAL A 150 -4.71 -34.54 11.08
C VAL A 150 -4.73 -34.95 12.55
N THR A 151 -5.88 -35.37 13.07
CA THR A 151 -6.03 -35.80 14.46
C THR A 151 -5.18 -37.03 14.75
N GLU A 152 -5.16 -38.02 13.84
CA GLU A 152 -4.32 -39.21 13.95
C GLU A 152 -2.83 -38.85 14.01
N VAL A 153 -2.37 -37.97 13.11
CA VAL A 153 -0.97 -37.49 13.12
C VAL A 153 -0.63 -36.74 14.41
N ILE A 154 -1.57 -35.97 14.96
CA ILE A 154 -1.38 -35.28 16.25
C ILE A 154 -1.31 -36.29 17.40
N GLN A 155 -2.11 -37.36 17.38
CA GLN A 155 -2.07 -38.42 18.39
C GLN A 155 -0.73 -39.15 18.38
N ILE A 156 -0.22 -39.51 17.20
CA ILE A 156 1.10 -40.14 17.06
C ILE A 156 2.20 -39.22 17.61
N LYS A 157 2.18 -37.93 17.23
CA LYS A 157 3.10 -36.92 17.78
C LYS A 157 3.04 -36.86 19.30
N ASN A 158 1.85 -36.81 19.88
CA ASN A 158 1.68 -36.70 21.32
C ASN A 158 2.21 -37.95 22.04
N ALA A 159 1.97 -39.14 21.49
CA ALA A 159 2.50 -40.39 22.03
C ALA A 159 4.04 -40.42 21.99
N GLU A 160 4.67 -39.98 20.90
CA GLU A 160 6.13 -39.91 20.82
C GLU A 160 6.72 -38.87 21.78
N TYR A 161 6.07 -37.72 21.96
CA TYR A 161 6.48 -36.74 22.97
C TYR A 161 6.41 -37.29 24.38
N GLU A 162 5.35 -38.02 24.70
CA GLU A 162 5.17 -38.64 26.01
C GLU A 162 6.26 -39.69 26.27
N GLN A 163 6.53 -40.56 25.29
CA GLN A 163 7.60 -41.56 25.38
C GLN A 163 8.99 -40.91 25.58
N LEU A 164 9.32 -39.87 24.80
CA LEU A 164 10.59 -39.17 24.96
C LEU A 164 10.69 -38.48 26.32
N THR A 165 9.61 -37.83 26.75
CA THR A 165 9.57 -37.12 28.05
C THR A 165 9.72 -38.11 29.20
N GLN A 166 9.07 -39.27 29.13
CA GLN A 166 9.19 -40.31 30.15
C GLN A 166 10.63 -40.82 30.23
N LYS A 167 11.24 -41.17 29.09
CA LYS A 167 12.63 -41.63 29.03
C LYS A 167 13.59 -40.60 29.63
N GLN A 168 13.46 -39.33 29.24
CA GLN A 168 14.31 -38.25 29.75
C GLN A 168 14.09 -38.00 31.26
N THR A 169 12.85 -38.16 31.74
CA THR A 169 12.53 -38.06 33.17
C THR A 169 13.19 -39.18 33.97
N GLU A 170 13.19 -40.41 33.47
CA GLU A 170 13.85 -41.55 34.08
C GLU A 170 15.38 -41.38 34.10
N GLU A 171 15.97 -40.94 32.98
CA GLU A 171 17.40 -40.64 32.90
C GLU A 171 17.81 -39.52 33.88
N MET A 172 17.00 -38.47 34.00
CA MET A 172 17.24 -37.39 34.96
C MET A 172 17.18 -37.87 36.42
N LYS A 173 16.20 -38.70 36.76
CA LYS A 173 16.08 -39.27 38.12
C LYS A 173 17.33 -40.07 38.48
N LEU A 174 17.76 -40.97 37.60
CA LEU A 174 18.97 -41.78 37.82
C LEU A 174 20.22 -40.91 37.93
N ALA A 175 20.33 -39.86 37.11
CA ALA A 175 21.45 -38.94 37.16
C ALA A 175 21.52 -38.18 38.49
N VAL A 176 20.38 -37.72 39.01
CA VAL A 176 20.29 -37.03 40.31
C VAL A 176 20.59 -37.99 41.47
N GLU A 177 20.08 -39.21 41.46
CA GLU A 177 20.40 -40.23 42.47
C GLU A 177 21.90 -40.57 42.48
N SER A 178 22.55 -40.59 41.30
CA SER A 178 23.98 -40.84 41.17
C SER A 178 24.87 -39.68 41.63
N LEU A 179 24.31 -38.49 41.90
CA LEU A 179 25.06 -37.33 42.40
C LEU A 179 25.62 -37.60 43.80
N GLU A 180 24.87 -38.35 44.63
CA GLU A 180 25.31 -38.79 45.96
C GLU A 180 26.46 -39.82 45.88
N ALA A 181 26.58 -40.52 44.75
CA ALA A 181 27.58 -41.56 44.50
C ALA A 181 28.86 -41.06 43.78
N GLY A 182 28.99 -39.74 43.56
CA GLY A 182 30.18 -39.12 42.97
C GLY A 182 30.04 -38.65 41.52
N SER A 183 28.81 -38.62 40.97
CA SER A 183 28.55 -37.95 39.69
C SER A 183 28.69 -36.42 39.82
N THR A 184 29.19 -35.75 38.78
CA THR A 184 29.42 -34.29 38.79
C THR A 184 28.25 -33.55 38.14
N GLU A 185 27.80 -32.44 38.74
CA GLU A 185 26.74 -31.56 38.21
C GLU A 185 26.95 -31.16 36.73
N LYS A 186 28.21 -31.01 36.31
CA LYS A 186 28.57 -30.74 34.91
C LYS A 186 28.05 -31.81 33.95
N SER A 187 28.10 -33.09 34.33
CA SER A 187 27.60 -34.20 33.52
C SER A 187 26.07 -34.16 33.38
N ILE A 188 25.36 -33.75 34.43
CA ILE A 188 23.91 -33.54 34.39
C ILE A 188 23.58 -32.40 33.44
N ASN A 189 24.29 -31.27 33.51
CA ASN A 189 24.07 -30.16 32.58
C ASN A 189 24.31 -30.55 31.11
N GLU A 190 25.34 -31.35 30.83
CA GLU A 190 25.59 -31.90 29.49
C GLU A 190 24.48 -32.87 29.04
N MET A 191 23.88 -33.62 29.97
CA MET A 191 22.71 -34.46 29.69
C MET A 191 21.46 -33.62 29.39
N VAL A 192 21.18 -32.59 30.19
CA VAL A 192 20.06 -31.66 29.98
C VAL A 192 20.16 -31.00 28.60
N ALA A 193 21.36 -30.56 28.20
CA ALA A 193 21.58 -29.98 26.88
C ALA A 193 21.21 -30.96 25.76
N ARG A 194 21.64 -32.22 25.86
CA ARG A 194 21.27 -33.28 24.90
C ARG A 194 19.77 -33.53 24.87
N HIS A 195 19.11 -33.61 26.04
CA HIS A 195 17.66 -33.79 26.13
C HIS A 195 16.90 -32.65 25.43
N TYR A 196 17.36 -31.41 25.63
CA TYR A 196 16.79 -30.25 24.97
C TYR A 196 16.93 -30.32 23.45
N ASP A 197 18.11 -30.67 22.95
CA ASP A 197 18.37 -30.80 21.51
C ASP A 197 17.48 -31.89 20.88
N GLU A 198 17.36 -33.05 21.51
CA GLU A 198 16.49 -34.14 21.07
C GLU A 198 15.01 -33.71 21.03
N GLN A 199 14.53 -33.04 22.07
CA GLN A 199 13.16 -32.50 22.10
C GLN A 199 12.94 -31.46 20.99
N SER A 200 13.93 -30.60 20.76
CA SER A 200 13.86 -29.54 19.74
C SER A 200 13.78 -30.14 18.33
N MET A 201 14.62 -31.14 18.03
CA MET A 201 14.60 -31.87 16.77
C MET A 201 13.26 -32.57 16.54
N LEU A 202 12.77 -33.29 17.55
CA LEU A 202 11.48 -34.00 17.46
C LEU A 202 10.32 -33.03 17.26
N LYS A 203 10.34 -31.88 17.97
CA LYS A 203 9.35 -30.80 17.78
C LYS A 203 9.38 -30.21 16.37
N GLY A 204 10.58 -29.98 15.83
CA GLY A 204 10.77 -29.48 14.47
C GLY A 204 10.23 -30.46 13.43
N HIS A 205 10.57 -31.74 13.55
CA HIS A 205 10.09 -32.81 12.66
C HIS A 205 8.55 -32.85 12.62
N TRP A 206 7.91 -32.92 13.78
CA TRP A 206 6.45 -33.03 13.85
C TRP A 206 5.72 -31.76 13.43
N ARG A 207 6.26 -30.58 13.73
CA ARG A 207 5.72 -29.31 13.24
C ARG A 207 5.73 -29.28 11.71
N SER A 208 6.83 -29.67 11.08
CA SER A 208 6.97 -29.73 9.63
C SER A 208 6.00 -30.74 9.02
N ARG A 209 5.89 -31.94 9.61
CA ARG A 209 4.98 -33.00 9.13
C ARG A 209 3.51 -32.57 9.19
N VAL A 210 3.06 -32.03 10.31
CA VAL A 210 1.67 -31.54 10.48
C VAL A 210 1.40 -30.37 9.54
N HIS A 211 2.36 -29.45 9.39
CA HIS A 211 2.21 -28.32 8.49
C HIS A 211 2.11 -28.77 7.02
N ALA A 212 2.98 -29.68 6.58
CA ALA A 212 2.96 -30.22 5.22
C ALA A 212 1.64 -30.92 4.91
N LEU A 213 1.14 -31.75 5.84
CA LEU A 213 -0.15 -32.42 5.69
C LEU A 213 -1.29 -31.40 5.53
N LYS A 214 -1.40 -30.42 6.43
CA LYS A 214 -2.46 -29.40 6.37
C LYS A 214 -2.37 -28.52 5.12
N LEU A 215 -1.15 -28.21 4.67
CA LEU A 215 -0.95 -27.43 3.45
C LEU A 215 -1.43 -28.21 2.23
N GLU A 216 -1.05 -29.48 2.13
CA GLU A 216 -1.45 -30.33 1.02
C GLU A 216 -2.96 -30.57 1.01
N GLN A 217 -3.56 -30.87 2.16
CA GLN A 217 -5.02 -31.02 2.29
C GLN A 217 -5.75 -29.73 1.89
N ARG A 218 -5.31 -28.55 2.34
CA ARG A 218 -5.92 -27.27 1.93
C ARG A 218 -5.82 -27.03 0.43
N ARG A 219 -4.67 -27.36 -0.18
CA ARG A 219 -4.46 -27.22 -1.62
C ARG A 219 -5.36 -28.17 -2.41
N GLN A 220 -5.40 -29.44 -2.03
CA GLN A 220 -6.26 -30.45 -2.66
C GLN A 220 -7.74 -30.07 -2.52
N TYR A 221 -8.15 -29.69 -1.31
CA TYR A 221 -9.51 -29.26 -1.01
C TYR A 221 -9.93 -28.06 -1.87
N ARG A 222 -9.09 -27.02 -1.94
CA ARG A 222 -9.35 -25.84 -2.77
C ARG A 222 -9.51 -26.19 -4.24
N ASN A 223 -8.59 -26.98 -4.79
CA ASN A 223 -8.66 -27.43 -6.19
C ASN A 223 -9.91 -28.27 -6.46
N TRP A 224 -10.29 -29.13 -5.52
CA TRP A 224 -11.48 -29.94 -5.62
C TRP A 224 -12.77 -29.09 -5.59
N ILE A 225 -12.88 -28.13 -4.68
CA ILE A 225 -14.02 -27.19 -4.61
C ILE A 225 -14.18 -26.40 -5.91
N MET A 226 -13.09 -25.88 -6.49
CA MET A 226 -13.15 -25.14 -7.74
C MET A 226 -13.63 -26.01 -8.91
N ARG A 227 -13.12 -27.25 -9.03
CA ARG A 227 -13.58 -28.22 -10.04
C ARG A 227 -15.04 -28.62 -9.85
N LEU A 228 -15.47 -28.83 -8.61
CA LEU A 228 -16.85 -29.17 -8.30
C LEU A 228 -17.83 -28.07 -8.75
N LEU A 229 -17.44 -26.80 -8.60
CA LEU A 229 -18.21 -25.68 -9.11
C LEU A 229 -18.28 -25.68 -10.65
N GLU A 230 -17.16 -25.92 -11.33
CA GLU A 230 -17.10 -26.03 -12.80
C GLU A 230 -18.01 -27.15 -13.32
N GLU A 231 -18.02 -28.30 -12.66
CA GLU A 231 -18.90 -29.44 -12.97
C GLU A 231 -20.39 -29.10 -12.77
N GLN A 232 -20.74 -28.41 -11.69
CA GLN A 232 -22.12 -27.94 -11.47
C GLN A 232 -22.56 -26.89 -12.48
N GLN A 233 -21.66 -26.00 -12.91
CA GLN A 233 -21.98 -24.97 -13.92
C GLN A 233 -22.14 -25.58 -15.31
N THR A 234 -21.32 -26.57 -15.67
CA THR A 234 -21.39 -27.24 -16.97
C THR A 234 -22.62 -28.14 -17.10
N THR A 235 -23.03 -28.82 -16.02
CA THR A 235 -24.28 -29.62 -16.00
C THR A 235 -25.56 -28.78 -16.08
N MET A 236 -25.49 -27.49 -15.73
CA MET A 236 -26.63 -26.55 -15.82
C MET A 236 -26.82 -25.94 -17.22
N ILE A 237 -25.92 -26.20 -18.17
CA ILE A 237 -26.04 -25.76 -19.56
C ILE A 237 -26.67 -26.92 -20.37
N PRO A 238 -27.92 -26.81 -20.86
CA PRO A 238 -28.47 -27.83 -21.74
C PRO A 238 -27.69 -27.85 -23.05
N THR A 239 -27.16 -29.00 -23.44
CA THR A 239 -26.68 -29.24 -24.81
C THR A 239 -27.80 -28.87 -25.79
N PRO A 240 -27.55 -27.97 -26.77
CA PRO A 240 -28.55 -27.68 -27.79
C PRO A 240 -28.76 -28.93 -28.64
N VAL A 241 -30.02 -29.35 -28.78
CA VAL A 241 -30.49 -30.40 -29.68
C VAL A 241 -30.61 -29.83 -31.09
#